data_AF-A0A950LP96-F1
#
_entry.id   AF-A0A950LP96-F1
#
_cell.length_a   1.000
_cell.length_b   1.000
_cell.length_c   1.000
_cell.angle_alpha   90.00
_cell.angle_beta   90.00
_cell.angle_gamma   90.00
#
_symmetry.space_group_name_H-M   'P 1'
#
loop_
_entity.id
_entity.type
_entity.pdbx_description
1 polymer ?
#
loop_
_entity_poly.entity_id
_entity_poly.type
_entity_poly.pdbx_seq_one_letter_code
_entity_poly.pdbx_strand_id
1 'polypeptide(L)'
;MAAGYVEVPEGWTRLEGHGFGPFVTREVFARPDGTRAVWESRWHRKHPGRSTTGSTAGSADSTGSTWWAPRAVDWWIGVLFAIGSICFALGSFPPYVTTVGATPDNVTYFIGSLFFTTAAFLLYVETASTATSLDGTDRKGLRALFRVQHHRIDWWAAVIQFVGTLWFNRTTLSALVVGMGASPQHHPVWRPDAFGSVCFLVSSWLAWAEECHGPFAWRPSHLSWWITLLNLVGSVAFGVSAIASYVTPSGQLLSLALTNLGTFIGALCFLAGAVLLLPERTMESPSPEADVSTTVGTAA
;
A
#
# COMPACT_ATOMS: atom_id res chain seq x y z
N MET A 1 27.52 7.84 3.32
CA MET A 1 26.36 6.93 3.25
C MET A 1 25.11 7.79 3.08
N ALA A 2 24.15 7.35 2.25
CA ALA A 2 22.82 7.95 2.30
C ALA A 2 22.23 7.70 3.70
N ALA A 3 21.61 8.71 4.28
CA ALA A 3 21.06 8.68 5.62
C ALA A 3 19.54 8.49 5.57
N GLY A 4 19.00 7.65 6.46
CA GLY A 4 17.57 7.57 6.68
C GLY A 4 16.97 8.89 7.16
N TYR A 5 15.65 9.00 7.05
CA TYR A 5 14.93 10.18 7.48
C TYR A 5 14.76 10.26 9.01
N VAL A 6 15.10 9.21 9.74
CA VAL A 6 15.00 9.18 11.20
C VAL A 6 16.11 9.97 11.87
N GLU A 7 15.77 10.59 13.00
CA GLU A 7 16.71 11.30 13.86
C GLU A 7 17.39 10.30 14.78
N VAL A 8 18.72 10.39 14.85
CA VAL A 8 19.55 9.51 15.66
C VAL A 8 19.58 10.03 17.09
N PRO A 9 19.18 9.24 18.11
CA PRO A 9 19.24 9.66 19.50
C PRO A 9 20.66 10.03 19.94
N GLU A 10 20.77 10.84 20.99
CA GLU A 10 22.07 11.25 21.51
C GLU A 10 22.91 10.04 21.95
N GLY A 11 24.19 10.04 21.59
CA GLY A 11 25.12 8.95 21.87
C GLY A 11 24.96 7.72 20.96
N TRP A 12 23.95 7.66 20.10
CA TRP A 12 23.83 6.62 19.09
C TRP A 12 24.65 6.97 17.85
N THR A 13 25.14 5.95 17.16
CA THR A 13 25.91 6.12 15.92
C THR A 13 25.33 5.26 14.81
N ARG A 14 25.22 5.83 13.60
CA ARG A 14 24.84 5.09 12.39
C ARG A 14 25.99 4.20 11.95
N LEU A 15 25.74 2.89 11.86
CA LEU A 15 26.70 1.91 11.38
C LEU A 15 26.49 1.62 9.90
N GLU A 16 25.25 1.29 9.51
CA GLU A 16 24.92 0.81 8.17
C GLU A 16 23.57 1.38 7.72
N GLY A 17 23.41 1.57 6.40
CA GLY A 17 22.17 2.00 5.77
C GLY A 17 21.96 1.26 4.44
N HIS A 18 20.77 0.67 4.28
CA HIS A 18 20.36 -0.09 3.10
C HIS A 18 19.05 0.44 2.54
N GLY A 19 18.84 0.26 1.24
CA GLY A 19 17.59 0.60 0.58
C GLY A 19 17.70 0.63 -0.94
N PHE A 20 16.75 1.30 -1.58
CA PHE A 20 16.61 1.33 -3.02
C PHE A 20 16.85 2.74 -3.58
N GLY A 21 17.85 2.88 -4.46
CA GLY A 21 18.17 4.16 -5.09
C GLY A 21 18.53 5.23 -4.06
N PRO A 22 17.87 6.41 -4.06
CA PRO A 22 18.13 7.47 -3.07
C PRO A 22 17.46 7.20 -1.71
N PHE A 23 16.69 6.13 -1.57
CA PHE A 23 15.90 5.85 -0.37
C PHE A 23 16.64 4.91 0.56
N VAL A 24 16.63 5.23 1.85
CA VAL A 24 17.11 4.35 2.92
C VAL A 24 15.90 3.76 3.64
N THR A 25 15.81 2.44 3.66
CA THR A 25 14.65 1.68 4.15
C THR A 25 14.99 0.79 5.33
N ARG A 26 16.29 0.58 5.59
CA ARG A 26 16.83 -0.11 6.76
C ARG A 26 18.10 0.58 7.23
N GLU A 27 18.24 0.78 8.54
CA GLU A 27 19.46 1.31 9.17
C GLU A 27 19.85 0.43 10.36
N VAL A 28 21.15 0.34 10.62
CA VAL A 28 21.70 -0.29 11.83
C VAL A 28 22.42 0.78 12.64
N PHE A 29 22.07 0.89 13.91
CA PHE A 29 22.66 1.83 14.86
C PHE A 29 23.45 1.09 15.94
N ALA A 30 24.56 1.69 16.39
CA ALA A 30 25.22 1.33 17.64
C ALA A 30 24.70 2.23 18.76
N ARG A 31 24.39 1.61 19.89
CA ARG A 31 23.96 2.29 21.11
C ARG A 31 25.14 2.63 22.01
N PRO A 32 24.98 3.56 22.97
CA PRO A 32 26.00 3.87 23.97
C PRO A 32 26.48 2.67 24.79
N ASP A 33 25.62 1.65 24.98
CA ASP A 33 25.93 0.41 25.70
C ASP A 33 26.68 -0.63 24.84
N GLY A 34 27.00 -0.29 23.58
CA GLY A 34 27.70 -1.17 22.64
C GLY A 34 26.78 -2.15 21.90
N THR A 35 25.49 -2.20 22.21
CA THR A 35 24.53 -3.06 21.50
C THR A 35 24.12 -2.45 20.15
N ARG A 36 23.60 -3.30 19.26
CA ARG A 36 23.08 -2.88 17.94
C ARG A 36 21.57 -2.77 17.94
N ALA A 37 21.06 -1.86 17.13
CA ALA A 37 19.65 -1.64 16.92
C ALA A 37 19.35 -1.62 15.42
N VAL A 38 18.40 -2.43 14.97
CA VAL A 38 17.94 -2.43 13.58
C VAL A 38 16.68 -1.59 13.49
N TRP A 39 16.64 -0.71 12.51
CA TRP A 39 15.47 0.08 12.15
C TRP A 39 15.05 -0.24 10.74
N GLU A 40 13.75 -0.40 10.52
CA GLU A 40 13.14 -0.61 9.22
C GLU A 40 12.01 0.39 9.02
N SER A 41 11.96 1.01 7.83
CA SER A 41 11.02 2.10 7.51
C SER A 41 9.56 1.67 7.71
N ARG A 42 9.18 0.50 7.19
CA ARG A 42 7.81 0.00 7.30
C ARG A 42 7.44 -0.34 8.73
N TRP A 43 8.32 -1.03 9.47
CA TRP A 43 8.05 -1.36 10.87
C TRP A 43 7.82 -0.10 11.70
N HIS A 44 8.71 0.89 11.54
CA HIS A 44 8.64 2.18 12.22
C HIS A 44 7.33 2.94 11.95
N ARG A 45 6.84 2.88 10.72
CA ARG A 45 5.55 3.49 10.35
C ARG A 45 4.35 2.72 10.92
N LYS A 46 4.37 1.39 10.83
CA LYS A 46 3.24 0.52 11.22
C LYS A 46 3.10 0.29 12.72
N HIS A 47 4.16 0.51 13.48
CA HIS A 47 4.19 0.23 14.91
C HIS A 47 4.74 1.43 15.70
N PRO A 48 4.06 2.60 15.66
CA PRO A 48 4.56 3.79 16.33
C PRO A 48 4.72 3.56 17.83
N GLY A 49 5.86 3.94 18.38
CA GLY A 49 6.21 3.74 19.80
C GLY A 49 6.65 2.31 20.16
N ARG A 50 6.62 1.36 19.21
CA ARG A 50 7.21 0.03 19.38
C ARG A 50 8.59 0.01 18.76
N SER A 51 9.56 0.27 19.62
CA SER A 51 10.97 0.21 19.27
C SER A 51 11.36 -1.23 18.88
N THR A 52 11.86 -1.42 17.66
CA THR A 52 12.69 -2.60 17.27
C THR A 52 14.01 -2.65 18.02
N THR A 53 14.32 -1.58 18.76
CA THR A 53 15.58 -1.34 19.45
C THR A 53 15.50 -1.73 20.93
N GLY A 54 14.69 -2.74 21.28
CA GLY A 54 14.81 -3.49 22.54
C GLY A 54 14.67 -2.71 23.86
N SER A 55 14.09 -1.50 23.86
CA SER A 55 13.70 -0.84 25.10
C SER A 55 12.34 -1.39 25.55
N THR A 56 12.34 -2.29 26.53
CA THR A 56 11.14 -2.85 27.18
C THR A 56 10.44 -1.86 28.13
N ALA A 57 10.77 -0.57 28.06
CA ALA A 57 10.14 0.44 28.91
C ALA A 57 8.86 1.00 28.26
N GLY A 58 7.76 0.25 28.45
CA GLY A 58 6.42 0.82 28.58
C GLY A 58 5.65 1.15 27.31
N SER A 59 5.01 0.15 26.68
CA SER A 59 3.62 0.26 26.18
C SER A 59 3.06 -1.08 25.68
N ALA A 60 3.20 -2.14 26.50
CA ALA A 60 2.53 -3.43 26.27
C ALA A 60 0.98 -3.32 26.24
N ASP A 61 0.41 -2.18 26.63
CA ASP A 61 -1.03 -1.96 26.80
C ASP A 61 -1.78 -1.47 25.54
N SER A 62 -1.16 -1.47 24.36
CA SER A 62 -1.79 -0.95 23.11
C SER A 62 -2.21 -2.02 22.09
N THR A 63 -2.12 -3.31 22.42
CA THR A 63 -2.64 -4.40 21.56
C THR A 63 -4.17 -4.45 21.62
N GLY A 64 -4.82 -3.37 21.18
CA GLY A 64 -6.23 -3.43 20.82
C GLY A 64 -6.45 -4.56 19.81
N SER A 65 -7.63 -5.17 19.83
CA SER A 65 -7.99 -6.33 18.99
C SER A 65 -7.56 -6.18 17.53
N THR A 66 -6.94 -7.22 16.96
CA THR A 66 -6.63 -7.32 15.52
C THR A 66 -7.85 -7.03 14.66
N TRP A 67 -8.99 -7.61 15.05
CA TRP A 67 -10.22 -7.57 14.27
C TRP A 67 -11.10 -6.36 14.58
N TRP A 68 -10.88 -5.68 15.71
CA TRP A 68 -11.66 -4.52 16.11
C TRP A 68 -10.82 -3.44 16.79
N ALA A 69 -10.35 -2.47 15.98
CA ALA A 69 -9.57 -1.34 16.47
C ALA A 69 -10.02 -0.02 15.83
N PRO A 70 -11.25 0.46 16.10
CA PRO A 70 -11.81 1.65 15.46
C PRO A 70 -11.05 2.96 15.78
N ARG A 71 -10.18 2.95 16.80
CA ARG A 71 -9.30 4.07 17.16
C ARG A 71 -7.97 4.07 16.39
N ALA A 72 -7.66 3.01 15.66
CA ALA A 72 -6.43 2.89 14.87
C ALA A 72 -6.69 3.23 13.40
N VAL A 73 -5.92 4.17 12.84
CA VAL A 73 -6.03 4.56 11.42
C VAL A 73 -5.70 3.37 10.51
N ASP A 74 -4.66 2.61 10.84
CA ASP A 74 -4.22 1.42 10.09
C ASP A 74 -5.30 0.33 9.98
N TRP A 75 -6.15 0.20 11.01
CA TRP A 75 -7.28 -0.71 10.96
C TRP A 75 -8.31 -0.26 9.91
N TRP A 76 -8.62 1.05 9.88
CA TRP A 76 -9.49 1.61 8.86
C TRP A 76 -8.90 1.50 7.45
N ILE A 77 -7.59 1.68 7.28
CA ILE A 77 -6.93 1.49 5.98
C ILE A 77 -7.21 0.06 5.46
N GLY A 78 -6.98 -0.96 6.29
CA GLY A 78 -7.28 -2.36 5.92
C GLY A 78 -8.76 -2.60 5.63
N VAL A 79 -9.67 -2.14 6.49
CA VAL A 79 -11.12 -2.31 6.33
C VAL A 79 -11.63 -1.66 5.05
N LEU A 80 -11.24 -0.40 4.79
CA LEU A 80 -11.69 0.33 3.61
C LEU A 80 -11.15 -0.30 2.31
N PHE A 81 -9.87 -0.72 2.29
CA PHE A 81 -9.35 -1.47 1.14
C PHE A 81 -10.07 -2.81 0.93
N ALA A 82 -10.43 -3.52 2.01
CA ALA A 82 -11.18 -4.77 1.91
C ALA A 82 -12.59 -4.55 1.32
N ILE A 83 -13.34 -3.54 1.80
CA ILE A 83 -14.66 -3.21 1.27
C ILE A 83 -14.55 -2.81 -0.21
N GLY A 84 -13.61 -1.93 -0.55
CA GLY A 84 -13.35 -1.55 -1.93
C GLY A 84 -13.07 -2.75 -2.83
N SER A 85 -12.20 -3.65 -2.37
CA SER A 85 -11.84 -4.88 -3.10
C SER A 85 -13.04 -5.80 -3.32
N ILE A 86 -13.91 -5.97 -2.32
CA ILE A 86 -15.14 -6.76 -2.44
C ILE A 86 -16.07 -6.19 -3.52
N CYS A 87 -16.27 -4.87 -3.54
CA CYS A 87 -17.07 -4.23 -4.59
C CYS A 87 -16.51 -4.52 -6.00
N PHE A 88 -15.19 -4.44 -6.18
CA PHE A 88 -14.55 -4.73 -7.47
C PHE A 88 -14.60 -6.20 -7.87
N ALA A 89 -14.45 -7.11 -6.90
CA ALA A 89 -14.62 -8.54 -7.14
C ALA A 89 -16.06 -8.86 -7.55
N LEU A 90 -17.06 -8.26 -6.89
CA LEU A 90 -18.46 -8.42 -7.26
C LEU A 90 -18.75 -7.85 -8.65
N GLY A 91 -18.31 -6.63 -8.94
CA GLY A 91 -18.60 -5.99 -10.23
C GLY A 91 -17.96 -6.70 -11.42
N SER A 92 -16.79 -7.31 -11.21
CA SER A 92 -16.10 -8.09 -12.27
C SER A 92 -16.58 -9.54 -12.37
N PHE A 93 -17.48 -9.97 -11.51
CA PHE A 93 -18.00 -11.33 -11.50
C PHE A 93 -19.21 -11.44 -12.44
N PRO A 94 -19.11 -12.16 -13.58
CA PRO A 94 -20.16 -12.15 -14.60
C PRO A 94 -21.58 -12.47 -14.10
N PRO A 95 -21.78 -13.44 -13.18
CA PRO A 95 -23.11 -13.71 -12.62
C PRO A 95 -23.74 -12.53 -11.88
N TYR A 96 -22.94 -11.65 -11.27
CA TYR A 96 -23.43 -10.46 -10.58
C TYR A 96 -24.02 -9.48 -11.58
N VAL A 97 -23.24 -9.05 -12.58
CA VAL A 97 -23.69 -8.08 -13.60
C VAL A 97 -24.87 -8.60 -14.41
N THR A 98 -24.95 -9.90 -14.71
CA THR A 98 -26.11 -10.48 -15.40
C THR A 98 -27.38 -10.47 -14.55
N THR A 99 -27.25 -10.42 -13.23
CA THR A 99 -28.38 -10.42 -12.29
C THR A 99 -28.88 -9.01 -11.99
N VAL A 100 -27.96 -8.06 -11.73
CA VAL A 100 -28.32 -6.70 -11.29
C VAL A 100 -28.42 -5.72 -12.46
N GLY A 101 -27.82 -6.03 -13.60
CA GLY A 101 -27.74 -5.14 -14.76
C GLY A 101 -26.61 -4.11 -14.67
N ALA A 102 -26.31 -3.46 -15.78
CA ALA A 102 -25.13 -2.61 -15.92
C ALA A 102 -25.11 -1.36 -15.03
N THR A 103 -26.27 -0.74 -14.76
CA THR A 103 -26.30 0.48 -13.93
C THR A 103 -26.01 0.18 -12.46
N PRO A 104 -26.69 -0.77 -11.80
CA PRO A 104 -26.32 -1.16 -10.43
C PRO A 104 -24.88 -1.68 -10.31
N ASP A 105 -24.38 -2.37 -11.34
CA ASP A 105 -22.98 -2.80 -11.41
C ASP A 105 -22.00 -1.62 -11.38
N ASN A 106 -22.24 -0.60 -12.22
CA ASN A 106 -21.46 0.64 -12.20
C ASN A 106 -21.54 1.39 -10.85
N VAL A 107 -22.68 1.33 -10.16
CA VAL A 107 -22.81 1.90 -8.80
C VAL A 107 -21.90 1.15 -7.83
N THR A 108 -21.86 -0.18 -7.89
CA THR A 108 -20.98 -1.02 -7.06
C THR A 108 -19.51 -0.67 -7.27
N TYR A 109 -19.07 -0.52 -8.54
CA TYR A 109 -17.71 -0.07 -8.85
C TYR A 109 -17.42 1.34 -8.31
N PHE A 110 -18.33 2.28 -8.48
CA PHE A 110 -18.15 3.65 -8.00
C PHE A 110 -18.04 3.70 -6.47
N ILE A 111 -18.91 2.97 -5.74
CA ILE A 111 -18.83 2.82 -4.29
C ILE A 111 -17.46 2.24 -3.89
N GLY A 112 -17.03 1.16 -4.54
CA GLY A 112 -15.73 0.55 -4.27
C GLY A 112 -14.57 1.53 -4.45
N SER A 113 -14.63 2.39 -5.48
CA SER A 113 -13.59 3.37 -5.76
C SER A 113 -13.49 4.47 -4.67
N LEU A 114 -14.61 4.84 -4.05
CA LEU A 114 -14.64 5.78 -2.92
C LEU A 114 -13.94 5.20 -1.69
N PHE A 115 -14.17 3.90 -1.43
CA PHE A 115 -13.48 3.18 -0.36
C PHE A 115 -11.97 3.11 -0.60
N PHE A 116 -11.53 2.74 -1.81
CA PHE A 116 -10.11 2.77 -2.19
C PHE A 116 -9.48 4.16 -2.03
N THR A 117 -10.17 5.20 -2.48
CA THR A 117 -9.70 6.59 -2.39
C THR A 117 -9.56 7.04 -0.94
N THR A 118 -10.54 6.70 -0.10
CA THR A 118 -10.51 7.02 1.33
C THR A 118 -9.37 6.28 2.04
N ALA A 119 -9.19 4.99 1.74
CA ALA A 119 -8.08 4.19 2.28
C ALA A 119 -6.71 4.76 1.88
N ALA A 120 -6.53 5.11 0.61
CA ALA A 120 -5.29 5.71 0.10
C ALA A 120 -5.02 7.09 0.72
N PHE A 121 -6.06 7.89 0.95
CA PHE A 121 -5.92 9.15 1.70
C PHE A 121 -5.47 8.92 3.14
N LEU A 122 -6.07 7.94 3.85
CA LEU A 122 -5.65 7.60 5.22
C LEU A 122 -4.21 7.08 5.26
N LEU A 123 -3.79 6.25 4.29
CA LEU A 123 -2.41 5.80 4.14
C LEU A 123 -1.46 6.98 3.91
N TYR A 124 -1.85 7.94 3.08
CA TYR A 124 -1.07 9.17 2.90
C TYR A 124 -0.95 9.98 4.21
N VAL A 125 -2.05 10.13 4.96
CA VAL A 125 -2.05 10.81 6.26
C VAL A 125 -1.16 10.08 7.27
N GLU A 126 -1.23 8.75 7.35
CA GLU A 126 -0.40 7.89 8.19
C GLU A 126 1.10 8.12 7.89
N THR A 127 1.47 8.01 6.62
CA THR A 127 2.86 8.18 6.16
C THR A 127 3.37 9.61 6.36
N ALA A 128 2.56 10.61 6.04
CA ALA A 128 2.92 12.01 6.24
C ALA A 128 3.13 12.34 7.73
N SER A 129 2.38 11.68 8.62
CA SER A 129 2.42 11.90 10.07
C SER A 129 3.44 11.04 10.82
N THR A 130 4.16 10.13 10.14
CA THR A 130 5.17 9.28 10.80
C THR A 130 6.27 10.12 11.48
N ALA A 131 6.56 9.78 12.74
CA ALA A 131 7.59 10.44 13.55
C ALA A 131 8.99 10.24 12.94
N THR A 132 9.85 11.26 13.04
CA THR A 132 11.28 11.13 12.71
C THR A 132 12.10 10.57 13.88
N SER A 133 11.65 10.77 15.12
CA SER A 133 12.28 10.20 16.32
C SER A 133 12.14 8.68 16.38
N LEU A 134 13.23 7.95 16.68
CA LEU A 134 13.19 6.49 16.90
C LEU A 134 12.29 6.07 18.07
N ASP A 135 12.14 6.92 19.09
CA ASP A 135 11.32 6.63 20.28
C ASP A 135 9.82 6.89 20.05
N GLY A 136 9.43 7.38 18.87
CA GLY A 136 8.03 7.64 18.50
C GLY A 136 7.33 8.75 19.29
N THR A 137 8.08 9.58 20.02
CA THR A 137 7.56 10.61 20.91
C THR A 137 7.12 11.88 20.18
N ASP A 138 7.62 12.12 18.97
CA ASP A 138 7.27 13.34 18.21
C ASP A 138 5.99 13.16 17.38
N ARG A 139 4.88 13.73 17.86
CA ARG A 139 3.61 13.77 17.12
C ARG A 139 3.60 14.96 16.17
N LYS A 140 3.76 14.68 14.89
CA LYS A 140 3.65 15.71 13.84
C LYS A 140 2.20 16.18 13.70
N GLY A 141 1.99 17.49 13.79
CA GLY A 141 0.69 18.12 13.53
C GLY A 141 0.32 18.15 12.05
N LEU A 142 -0.87 18.67 11.73
CA LEU A 142 -1.43 18.75 10.36
C LEU A 142 -0.50 19.38 9.30
N ARG A 143 0.47 20.20 9.73
CA ARG A 143 1.48 20.79 8.82
C ARG A 143 2.33 19.74 8.11
N ALA A 144 2.48 18.54 8.66
CA ALA A 144 3.24 17.47 8.03
C ALA A 144 2.58 16.91 6.77
N LEU A 145 1.25 17.05 6.62
CA LEU A 145 0.53 16.67 5.41
C LEU A 145 1.05 17.46 4.20
N PHE A 146 1.39 18.74 4.37
CA PHE A 146 1.81 19.60 3.26
C PHE A 146 3.33 19.59 3.00
N ARG A 147 4.11 18.83 3.78
CA ARG A 147 5.57 18.75 3.60
C ARG A 147 5.93 17.62 2.66
N VAL A 148 6.66 17.95 1.61
CA VAL A 148 7.22 16.96 0.68
C VAL A 148 8.38 16.23 1.37
N GLN A 149 8.33 14.90 1.39
CA GLN A 149 9.34 14.05 2.06
C GLN A 149 10.16 13.31 1.00
N HIS A 150 11.06 14.03 0.32
CA HIS A 150 11.78 13.54 -0.87
C HIS A 150 12.57 12.24 -0.67
N HIS A 151 13.08 11.97 0.54
CA HIS A 151 13.89 10.80 0.88
C HIS A 151 13.08 9.61 1.41
N ARG A 152 11.74 9.66 1.33
CA ARG A 152 10.85 8.62 1.84
C ARG A 152 10.15 7.88 0.72
N ILE A 153 10.54 6.62 0.52
CA ILE A 153 9.95 5.75 -0.49
C ILE A 153 8.46 5.51 -0.23
N ASP A 154 8.08 5.33 1.02
CA ASP A 154 6.70 5.12 1.47
C ASP A 154 5.83 6.35 1.22
N TRP A 155 6.38 7.56 1.38
CA TRP A 155 5.67 8.80 1.05
C TRP A 155 5.37 8.90 -0.44
N TRP A 156 6.33 8.58 -1.31
CA TRP A 156 6.10 8.53 -2.76
C TRP A 156 5.10 7.45 -3.15
N ALA A 157 5.20 6.25 -2.57
CA ALA A 157 4.24 5.18 -2.80
C ALA A 157 2.82 5.64 -2.44
N ALA A 158 2.62 6.22 -1.24
CA ALA A 158 1.32 6.70 -0.79
C ALA A 158 0.75 7.84 -1.66
N VAL A 159 1.58 8.81 -2.06
CA VAL A 159 1.16 9.92 -2.93
C VAL A 159 0.74 9.39 -4.31
N ILE A 160 1.56 8.54 -4.92
CA ILE A 160 1.26 7.97 -6.24
C ILE A 160 0.00 7.11 -6.18
N GLN A 161 -0.16 6.29 -5.13
CA GLN A 161 -1.37 5.52 -4.89
C GLN A 161 -2.60 6.44 -4.82
N PHE A 162 -2.54 7.49 -4.02
CA PHE A 162 -3.67 8.39 -3.81
C PHE A 162 -4.06 9.10 -5.11
N VAL A 163 -3.08 9.62 -5.86
CA VAL A 163 -3.30 10.20 -7.20
C VAL A 163 -3.95 9.17 -8.14
N GLY A 164 -3.47 7.92 -8.12
CA GLY A 164 -4.06 6.82 -8.87
C GLY A 164 -5.53 6.59 -8.51
N THR A 165 -5.87 6.56 -7.22
CA THR A 165 -7.26 6.37 -6.77
C THR A 165 -8.19 7.52 -7.14
N LEU A 166 -7.71 8.76 -7.17
CA LEU A 166 -8.49 9.92 -7.63
C LEU A 166 -8.82 9.82 -9.12
N TRP A 167 -7.85 9.42 -9.95
CA TRP A 167 -8.09 9.17 -11.36
C TRP A 167 -9.10 8.03 -11.56
N PHE A 168 -8.94 6.96 -10.79
CA PHE A 168 -9.82 5.80 -10.80
C PHE A 168 -11.25 6.10 -10.35
N ASN A 169 -11.42 7.00 -9.38
CA ASN A 169 -12.73 7.48 -8.96
C ASN A 169 -13.42 8.29 -10.06
N ARG A 170 -12.66 9.11 -10.79
CA ARG A 170 -13.17 9.89 -11.94
C ARG A 170 -13.67 8.99 -13.07
N THR A 171 -12.93 7.94 -13.41
CA THR A 171 -13.29 7.03 -14.51
C THR A 171 -14.49 6.13 -14.15
N THR A 172 -14.54 5.61 -12.93
CA THR A 172 -15.72 4.86 -12.44
C THR A 172 -16.97 5.74 -12.35
N LEU A 173 -16.84 6.99 -11.93
CA LEU A 173 -17.94 7.97 -12.00
C LEU A 173 -18.39 8.22 -13.45
N SER A 174 -17.43 8.38 -14.37
CA SER A 174 -17.74 8.56 -15.80
C SER A 174 -18.51 7.35 -16.35
N ALA A 175 -18.10 6.13 -16.01
CA ALA A 175 -18.78 4.90 -16.43
C ALA A 175 -20.22 4.85 -15.88
N LEU A 176 -20.40 5.23 -14.61
CA LEU A 176 -21.73 5.32 -13.99
C LEU A 176 -22.63 6.35 -14.69
N VAL A 177 -22.13 7.56 -14.96
CA VAL A 177 -22.89 8.63 -15.64
C VAL A 177 -23.30 8.22 -17.06
N VAL A 178 -22.41 7.57 -17.80
CA VAL A 178 -22.74 7.01 -19.12
C VAL A 178 -23.78 5.89 -19.00
N GLY A 179 -23.63 5.00 -18.02
CA GLY A 179 -24.60 3.93 -17.75
C GLY A 179 -26.01 4.44 -17.40
N MET A 180 -26.12 5.63 -16.82
CA MET A 180 -27.40 6.30 -16.53
C MET A 180 -28.02 7.03 -17.75
N GLY A 181 -27.41 6.96 -18.94
CA GLY A 181 -27.97 7.48 -20.18
C GLY A 181 -27.36 8.79 -20.69
N ALA A 182 -26.23 9.24 -20.14
CA ALA A 182 -25.49 10.38 -20.70
C ALA A 182 -24.88 10.03 -22.07
N SER A 183 -24.97 10.95 -23.04
CA SER A 183 -24.43 10.70 -24.40
C SER A 183 -22.89 10.56 -24.37
N PRO A 184 -22.32 9.51 -25.00
CA PRO A 184 -20.86 9.30 -25.08
C PRO A 184 -20.10 10.41 -25.83
N GLN A 185 -20.79 11.27 -26.59
CA GLN A 185 -20.20 12.22 -27.54
C GLN A 185 -19.41 13.38 -26.91
N HIS A 186 -19.48 13.57 -25.58
CA HIS A 186 -18.73 14.62 -24.86
C HIS A 186 -17.59 14.09 -23.98
N HIS A 187 -17.34 12.79 -23.96
CA HIS A 187 -16.24 12.22 -23.19
C HIS A 187 -15.13 11.81 -24.14
N PRO A 188 -13.93 12.42 -24.07
CA PRO A 188 -12.83 12.11 -24.96
C PRO A 188 -12.61 10.59 -24.98
N VAL A 189 -12.57 10.06 -26.19
CA VAL A 189 -12.31 8.66 -26.54
C VAL A 189 -11.21 8.09 -25.64
N TRP A 190 -11.66 7.45 -24.57
CA TRP A 190 -11.12 6.25 -23.94
C TRP A 190 -9.64 6.25 -23.47
N ARG A 191 -9.47 6.21 -22.13
CA ARG A 191 -8.37 5.53 -21.39
C ARG A 191 -8.96 4.99 -20.06
N PRO A 192 -9.63 3.82 -20.02
CA PRO A 192 -10.05 3.19 -18.78
C PRO A 192 -8.77 2.92 -18.03
N ASP A 193 -8.60 3.72 -17.01
CA ASP A 193 -7.70 3.50 -15.90
C ASP A 193 -6.24 3.25 -16.22
N ALA A 194 -5.75 3.38 -17.45
CA ALA A 194 -4.35 3.18 -17.78
C ALA A 194 -3.43 4.04 -16.89
N PHE A 195 -3.82 5.29 -16.63
CA PHE A 195 -3.09 6.15 -15.70
C PHE A 195 -3.19 5.66 -14.24
N GLY A 196 -4.39 5.33 -13.76
CA GLY A 196 -4.60 4.78 -12.41
C GLY A 196 -3.84 3.48 -12.19
N SER A 197 -3.89 2.54 -13.13
CA SER A 197 -3.17 1.27 -13.12
C SER A 197 -1.66 1.46 -13.15
N VAL A 198 -1.13 2.42 -13.92
CA VAL A 198 0.31 2.77 -13.86
C VAL A 198 0.66 3.31 -12.48
N CYS A 199 -0.16 4.18 -11.89
CA CYS A 199 0.05 4.66 -10.53
C CYS A 199 0.05 3.50 -9.52
N PHE A 200 -0.93 2.59 -9.57
CA PHE A 200 -1.00 1.43 -8.66
C PHE A 200 0.20 0.48 -8.82
N LEU A 201 0.65 0.25 -10.05
CA LEU A 201 1.82 -0.57 -10.33
C LEU A 201 3.10 0.07 -9.77
N VAL A 202 3.32 1.36 -10.03
CA VAL A 202 4.49 2.09 -9.52
C VAL A 202 4.46 2.16 -7.99
N SER A 203 3.31 2.48 -7.40
CA SER A 203 3.11 2.52 -5.94
C SER A 203 3.40 1.16 -5.30
N SER A 204 2.83 0.08 -5.84
CA SER A 204 3.04 -1.28 -5.32
C SER A 204 4.48 -1.74 -5.46
N TRP A 205 5.15 -1.36 -6.55
CA TRP A 205 6.57 -1.62 -6.75
C TRP A 205 7.44 -0.89 -5.73
N LEU A 206 7.15 0.38 -5.42
CA LEU A 206 7.88 1.13 -4.39
C LEU A 206 7.67 0.52 -3.00
N ALA A 207 6.45 0.09 -2.67
CA ALA A 207 6.18 -0.60 -1.39
C ALA A 207 6.89 -1.96 -1.30
N TRP A 208 6.93 -2.72 -2.40
CA TRP A 208 7.72 -3.95 -2.51
C TRP A 208 9.22 -3.68 -2.33
N ALA A 209 9.75 -2.64 -2.96
CA ALA A 209 11.15 -2.27 -2.85
C ALA A 209 11.52 -1.77 -1.44
N GLU A 210 10.59 -1.10 -0.75
CA GLU A 210 10.73 -0.76 0.67
C GLU A 210 10.93 -2.01 1.53
N GLU A 211 10.03 -2.99 1.35
CA GLU A 211 10.03 -4.24 2.10
C GLU A 211 11.24 -5.13 1.81
N CYS A 212 11.70 -5.13 0.56
CA CYS A 212 12.87 -5.89 0.13
C CYS A 212 14.19 -5.18 0.44
N HIS A 213 14.13 -3.91 0.85
CA HIS A 213 15.28 -2.99 0.96
C HIS A 213 16.15 -2.94 -0.32
N GLY A 214 15.49 -3.03 -1.47
CA GLY A 214 16.13 -3.23 -2.77
C GLY A 214 15.11 -3.65 -3.83
N PRO A 215 15.54 -3.99 -5.05
CA PRO A 215 14.61 -4.39 -6.12
C PRO A 215 13.93 -5.74 -5.84
N PHE A 216 14.56 -6.62 -5.06
CA PHE A 216 14.02 -7.95 -4.78
C PHE A 216 14.66 -8.53 -3.53
N ALA A 217 13.85 -9.20 -2.72
CA ALA A 217 14.29 -10.07 -1.63
C ALA A 217 13.26 -11.19 -1.45
N TRP A 218 13.71 -12.36 -1.02
CA TRP A 218 12.85 -13.49 -0.69
C TRP A 218 12.66 -13.56 0.83
N ARG A 219 11.50 -13.07 1.32
CA ARG A 219 11.20 -12.97 2.77
C ARG A 219 9.83 -13.58 3.15
N PRO A 220 9.54 -14.85 2.81
CA PRO A 220 8.22 -15.45 3.01
C PRO A 220 7.82 -15.63 4.47
N SER A 221 8.77 -15.53 5.42
CA SER A 221 8.50 -15.51 6.86
C SER A 221 7.90 -14.18 7.35
N HIS A 222 7.95 -13.12 6.54
CA HIS A 222 7.46 -11.79 6.90
C HIS A 222 6.07 -11.56 6.30
N LEU A 223 5.08 -11.20 7.13
CA LEU A 223 3.74 -10.91 6.62
C LEU A 223 3.72 -9.68 5.71
N SER A 224 4.54 -8.69 6.03
CA SER A 224 4.75 -7.46 5.26
C SER A 224 5.21 -7.75 3.82
N TRP A 225 6.02 -8.79 3.62
CA TRP A 225 6.40 -9.30 2.30
C TRP A 225 5.20 -9.85 1.51
N TRP A 226 4.35 -10.66 2.13
CA TRP A 226 3.11 -11.14 1.48
C TRP A 226 2.15 -10.00 1.13
N ILE A 227 2.00 -9.00 2.01
CA ILE A 227 1.15 -7.83 1.76
C ILE A 227 1.63 -7.08 0.52
N THR A 228 2.93 -6.81 0.38
CA THR A 228 3.47 -6.10 -0.78
C THR A 228 3.45 -6.94 -2.04
N LEU A 229 3.73 -8.25 -1.95
CA LEU A 229 3.60 -9.17 -3.07
C LEU A 229 2.17 -9.19 -3.63
N LEU A 230 1.18 -9.36 -2.76
CA LEU A 230 -0.22 -9.42 -3.15
C LEU A 230 -0.68 -8.11 -3.80
N ASN A 231 -0.28 -6.96 -3.25
CA ASN A 231 -0.56 -5.68 -3.88
C ASN A 231 0.12 -5.51 -5.25
N LEU A 232 1.36 -5.98 -5.40
CA LEU A 232 2.08 -5.92 -6.68
C LEU A 232 1.43 -6.83 -7.73
N VAL A 233 1.16 -8.09 -7.38
CA VAL A 233 0.47 -9.05 -8.26
C VAL A 233 -0.92 -8.54 -8.63
N GLY A 234 -1.65 -8.01 -7.66
CA GLY A 234 -2.96 -7.42 -7.88
C GLY A 234 -2.91 -6.23 -8.85
N SER A 235 -1.93 -5.36 -8.69
CA SER A 235 -1.71 -4.20 -9.59
C SER A 235 -1.32 -4.62 -11.00
N VAL A 236 -0.55 -5.70 -11.16
CA VAL A 236 -0.24 -6.26 -12.49
C VAL A 236 -1.51 -6.82 -13.14
N ALA A 237 -2.31 -7.62 -12.42
CA ALA A 237 -3.58 -8.14 -12.94
C ALA A 237 -4.56 -7.03 -13.34
N PHE A 238 -4.63 -5.97 -12.52
CA PHE A 238 -5.42 -4.79 -12.79
C PHE A 238 -4.89 -4.00 -14.01
N GLY A 239 -3.57 -3.92 -14.18
CA GLY A 239 -2.93 -3.35 -15.37
C GLY A 239 -3.25 -4.13 -16.65
N VAL A 240 -3.23 -5.46 -16.60
CA VAL A 240 -3.66 -6.31 -17.72
C VAL A 240 -5.12 -6.07 -18.07
N SER A 241 -6.00 -5.92 -17.07
CA SER A 241 -7.41 -5.56 -17.28
C SER A 241 -7.58 -4.20 -17.97
N ALA A 242 -6.81 -3.18 -17.57
CA ALA A 242 -6.83 -1.86 -18.20
C ALA A 242 -6.38 -1.90 -19.67
N ILE A 243 -5.42 -2.76 -20.02
CA ILE A 243 -5.03 -2.98 -21.43
C ILE A 243 -6.12 -3.76 -22.18
N ALA A 244 -6.68 -4.81 -21.58
CA ALA A 244 -7.70 -5.65 -22.20
C ALA A 244 -9.05 -4.94 -22.41
N SER A 245 -9.31 -3.88 -21.65
CA SER A 245 -10.49 -3.03 -21.83
C SER A 245 -10.35 -2.08 -23.03
N TYR A 246 -9.38 -2.35 -23.92
CA TYR A 246 -9.09 -1.53 -25.07
C TYR A 246 -10.15 -1.49 -26.15
N VAL A 247 -10.77 -0.32 -26.38
CA VAL A 247 -11.74 -0.07 -27.46
C VAL A 247 -11.00 0.48 -28.66
N THR A 248 -10.90 -0.32 -29.72
CA THR A 248 -10.25 0.06 -30.97
C THR A 248 -10.94 1.26 -31.62
N PRO A 249 -10.27 1.97 -32.55
CA PRO A 249 -10.94 2.99 -33.38
C PRO A 249 -12.15 2.45 -34.16
N SER A 250 -12.21 1.13 -34.40
CA SER A 250 -13.38 0.44 -34.97
C SER A 250 -14.52 0.19 -33.97
N GLY A 251 -14.37 0.59 -32.70
CA GLY A 251 -15.38 0.43 -31.65
C GLY A 251 -15.39 -0.94 -30.98
N GLN A 252 -14.42 -1.83 -31.27
CA GLN A 252 -14.37 -3.18 -30.70
C GLN A 252 -13.53 -3.21 -29.43
N LEU A 253 -14.05 -3.87 -28.40
CA LEU A 253 -13.30 -4.16 -27.18
C LEU A 253 -12.30 -5.30 -27.42
N LEU A 254 -11.06 -5.16 -26.96
CA LEU A 254 -10.02 -6.18 -27.13
C LEU A 254 -10.41 -7.51 -26.48
N SER A 255 -10.78 -7.49 -25.20
CA SER A 255 -11.28 -8.68 -24.52
C SER A 255 -12.06 -8.34 -23.25
N LEU A 256 -13.38 -8.54 -23.29
CA LEU A 256 -14.23 -8.45 -22.10
C LEU A 256 -13.84 -9.48 -21.04
N ALA A 257 -13.51 -10.71 -21.48
CA ALA A 257 -13.16 -11.80 -20.59
C ALA A 257 -11.88 -11.49 -19.79
N LEU A 258 -10.83 -10.98 -20.46
CA LEU A 258 -9.58 -10.59 -19.79
C LEU A 258 -9.76 -9.34 -18.93
N THR A 259 -10.64 -8.41 -19.33
CA THR A 259 -11.00 -7.25 -18.50
C THR A 259 -11.57 -7.72 -17.16
N ASN A 260 -12.61 -8.55 -17.20
CA ASN A 260 -13.27 -9.03 -15.98
C ASN A 260 -12.35 -9.93 -15.16
N LEU A 261 -11.64 -10.87 -15.79
CA LEU A 261 -10.73 -11.77 -15.09
C LEU A 261 -9.58 -11.02 -14.40
N GLY A 262 -8.94 -10.07 -15.08
CA GLY A 262 -7.85 -9.28 -14.51
C GLY A 262 -8.31 -8.40 -13.35
N THR A 263 -9.49 -7.77 -13.47
CA THR A 263 -10.09 -7.02 -12.36
C THR A 263 -10.43 -7.93 -11.18
N PHE A 264 -11.00 -9.10 -11.44
CA PHE A 264 -11.39 -10.05 -10.39
C PHE A 264 -10.18 -10.59 -9.62
N ILE A 265 -9.15 -11.04 -10.33
CA ILE A 265 -7.90 -11.52 -9.70
C ILE A 265 -7.24 -10.37 -8.93
N GLY A 266 -7.15 -9.17 -9.53
CA GLY A 266 -6.62 -7.99 -8.87
C GLY A 266 -7.34 -7.69 -7.55
N ALA A 267 -8.67 -7.69 -7.59
CA ALA A 267 -9.52 -7.46 -6.43
C ALA A 267 -9.32 -8.51 -5.32
N LEU A 268 -9.17 -9.79 -5.67
CA LEU A 268 -8.89 -10.84 -4.68
C LEU A 268 -7.50 -10.68 -4.04
N CYS A 269 -6.49 -10.33 -4.82
CA CYS A 269 -5.16 -10.05 -4.30
C CYS A 269 -5.16 -8.84 -3.34
N PHE A 270 -5.82 -7.74 -3.73
CA PHE A 270 -5.97 -6.57 -2.87
C PHE A 270 -6.77 -6.88 -1.61
N LEU A 271 -7.83 -7.69 -1.70
CA LEU A 271 -8.61 -8.13 -0.55
C LEU A 271 -7.74 -8.92 0.44
N ALA A 272 -6.98 -9.90 -0.06
CA ALA A 272 -6.06 -10.67 0.76
C ALA A 272 -5.02 -9.76 1.43
N GLY A 273 -4.37 -8.88 0.67
CA GLY A 273 -3.42 -7.90 1.21
C GLY A 273 -4.04 -6.98 2.27
N ALA A 274 -5.27 -6.50 2.03
CA ALA A 274 -6.01 -5.64 2.95
C ALA A 274 -6.37 -6.34 4.26
N VAL A 275 -6.77 -7.61 4.21
CA VAL A 275 -7.03 -8.42 5.40
C VAL A 275 -5.75 -8.65 6.20
N LEU A 276 -4.61 -8.86 5.53
CA LEU A 276 -3.31 -9.05 6.18
C LEU A 276 -2.76 -7.78 6.87
N LEU A 277 -3.21 -6.57 6.48
CA LEU A 277 -2.88 -5.34 7.21
C LEU A 277 -3.42 -5.36 8.66
N LEU A 278 -4.53 -6.07 8.92
CA LEU A 278 -5.14 -6.14 10.24
C LEU A 278 -4.22 -6.81 11.28
N PRO A 279 -3.73 -8.06 11.06
CA PRO A 279 -2.79 -8.69 11.98
C PRO A 279 -1.40 -8.04 11.98
N GLU A 280 -0.95 -7.43 10.87
CA GLU A 280 0.33 -6.69 10.81
C GLU A 280 0.44 -5.70 11.97
N ARG A 281 -0.58 -4.85 12.17
CA ARG A 281 -0.64 -3.84 13.25
C ARG A 281 -0.41 -4.40 14.65
N THR A 282 -0.77 -5.67 14.88
CA THR A 282 -0.72 -6.30 16.20
C THR A 282 0.54 -7.12 16.44
N MET A 283 1.43 -7.24 15.46
CA MET A 283 2.64 -8.05 15.60
C MET A 283 3.61 -7.48 16.64
N GLU A 284 4.40 -8.40 17.17
CA GLU A 284 5.56 -8.10 18.00
C GLU A 284 6.80 -7.92 17.11
N SER A 285 7.74 -7.10 17.56
CA SER A 285 8.96 -6.84 16.82
C SER A 285 9.72 -8.14 16.53
N PRO A 286 10.22 -8.33 15.30
CA PRO A 286 11.08 -9.46 15.00
C PRO A 286 12.30 -9.46 15.93
N SER A 287 12.60 -10.61 16.55
CA SER A 287 13.78 -10.75 17.40
C SER A 287 15.06 -10.51 16.59
N PRO A 288 16.03 -9.71 17.09
CA PRO A 288 17.23 -9.33 16.35
C PRO A 288 18.14 -10.50 15.92
N GLU A 289 17.94 -11.71 16.45
CA GLU A 289 18.72 -12.91 16.12
C GLU A 289 18.28 -13.62 14.84
N ALA A 290 17.05 -13.42 14.36
CA ALA A 290 16.52 -14.20 13.23
C ALA A 290 17.12 -13.79 11.86
N ASP A 291 17.57 -12.54 11.73
CA ASP A 291 17.92 -11.92 10.44
C ASP A 291 19.42 -12.10 10.06
N VAL A 292 20.25 -12.62 10.97
CA VAL A 292 21.69 -12.88 10.70
C VAL A 292 21.90 -14.16 9.88
N SER A 293 20.94 -15.10 9.93
CA SER A 293 21.11 -16.42 9.31
C SER A 293 20.87 -16.44 7.79
N THR A 294 20.12 -15.48 7.23
CA THR A 294 19.65 -15.56 5.84
C THR A 294 20.56 -14.85 4.83
N THR A 295 21.44 -13.95 5.27
CA THR A 295 22.34 -13.22 4.37
C THR A 295 23.59 -14.02 3.98
N VAL A 296 23.91 -15.11 4.70
CA VAL A 296 25.11 -15.93 4.43
C VAL A 296 24.86 -17.03 3.38
N GLY A 297 23.60 -17.29 2.99
CA GLY A 297 23.23 -18.48 2.22
C GLY A 297 23.19 -18.37 0.69
N THR A 298 23.46 -17.21 0.06
CA THR A 298 23.33 -17.04 -1.41
C THR A 298 24.53 -16.42 -2.10
N ALA A 299 25.72 -16.74 -1.62
CA ALA A 299 26.96 -16.60 -2.38
C ALA A 299 27.64 -17.99 -2.52
N ALA A 300 27.07 -18.84 -3.37
CA ALA A 300 27.71 -20.03 -3.93
C ALA A 300 27.10 -20.32 -5.30
#